data_AF-A0A1V5ZZK8-F1
#
_entry.id   AF-A0A1V5ZZK8-F1
#
_cell.length_a   1.000
_cell.length_b   1.000
_cell.length_c   1.000
_cell.angle_alpha   90.00
_cell.angle_beta   90.00
_cell.angle_gamma   90.00
#
_symmetry.space_group_name_H-M   'P 1'
#
loop_
_entity.id
_entity.type
_entity.pdbx_description
1 polymer ?
#
loop_
_entity_poly.entity_id
_entity_poly.type
_entity_poly.pdbx_seq_one_letter_code
_entity_poly.pdbx_strand_id
1 'polypeptide(L)'
;MRRRASRKSIMNFLTMILPLFLAADLPPALASAAALPPSTGILDGSFTITVELTPGGAITVRREDGQKTVLGRVKDLPINSRWPSFTASAWGREQGVVASAVNAIHILLSVEKGKGRTISLLPEETIAPAAGPGAAIVTDTQSATPVGSRVVFERSDGGPYLAKDAPRKGDVMKIMADPLPCPYFVELENRPGGRVTAWYGDGVRVLGRVIRPLGGTGRFDGTIFQDTGRIRANHPGVIDVCTSPEGLVGGFQIIPLEHAFSREMLGAWKMTQWMIIGPEMGKVDLKGTGPLFSGGLLPGPARGEVLWDLWSSYGRKPLVLARSKGGPWGKMPALSGRQDHALEGITHLRIYYPFTMEPLRDGADPSHRLP
;
A
#
# COMPACT_ATOMS: atom_id res chain seq x y z
N MET A 1 1.92 24.94 -75.42
CA MET A 1 0.92 25.59 -74.54
C MET A 1 -0.33 24.71 -74.47
N ARG A 2 -1.02 24.77 -73.32
CA ARG A 2 -2.05 23.85 -72.82
C ARG A 2 -3.34 23.77 -73.65
N ARG A 3 -3.91 22.54 -73.65
CA ARG A 3 -5.32 22.11 -73.40
C ARG A 3 -6.44 22.80 -74.23
N ARG A 4 -7.51 22.13 -74.66
CA ARG A 4 -8.26 20.98 -74.09
C ARG A 4 -9.23 20.49 -75.18
N ALA A 5 -9.39 19.19 -75.34
CA ALA A 5 -10.47 18.61 -76.15
C ALA A 5 -11.40 17.78 -75.25
N SER A 6 -12.70 17.93 -75.47
CA SER A 6 -13.78 17.15 -74.87
C SER A 6 -14.20 16.01 -75.80
N ARG A 7 -14.61 14.86 -75.25
CA ARG A 7 -15.94 14.24 -75.47
C ARG A 7 -15.91 12.73 -75.12
N LYS A 8 -16.94 12.37 -74.35
CA LYS A 8 -17.85 11.20 -74.46
C LYS A 8 -17.31 9.77 -74.68
N SER A 9 -17.83 8.92 -73.80
CA SER A 9 -18.42 7.59 -74.01
C SER A 9 -17.55 6.33 -74.18
N ILE A 10 -17.71 5.47 -73.17
CA ILE A 10 -18.18 4.07 -73.23
C ILE A 10 -17.15 2.97 -73.60
N MET A 11 -17.25 1.88 -72.81
CA MET A 11 -16.75 0.50 -72.98
C MET A 11 -15.27 0.22 -72.66
N ASN A 12 -14.98 -0.45 -71.54
CA ASN A 12 -15.07 -1.92 -71.39
C ASN A 12 -14.44 -2.41 -70.07
N PHE A 13 -15.12 -3.39 -69.45
CA PHE A 13 -14.61 -4.54 -68.66
C PHE A 13 -13.29 -4.43 -67.88
N LEU A 14 -13.35 -4.60 -66.55
CA LEU A 14 -12.66 -5.69 -65.83
C LEU A 14 -13.10 -5.80 -64.35
N THR A 15 -13.70 -6.95 -64.03
CA THR A 15 -13.54 -7.77 -62.80
C THR A 15 -13.24 -7.09 -61.45
N MET A 16 -14.19 -7.20 -60.51
CA MET A 16 -14.19 -8.12 -59.33
C MET A 16 -15.20 -7.59 -58.29
N ILE A 17 -15.66 -8.47 -57.38
CA ILE A 17 -16.58 -8.27 -56.21
C ILE A 17 -17.99 -8.87 -56.50
N LEU A 18 -18.27 -10.15 -56.19
CA LEU A 18 -18.70 -10.78 -54.90
C LEU A 18 -20.19 -11.22 -55.05
N PRO A 19 -20.83 -12.15 -54.29
CA PRO A 19 -20.39 -13.22 -53.37
C PRO A 19 -20.91 -14.63 -53.78
N LEU A 20 -20.30 -15.67 -53.22
CA LEU A 20 -20.97 -16.95 -52.99
C LEU A 20 -20.47 -17.46 -51.63
N PHE A 21 -21.23 -17.27 -50.56
CA PHE A 21 -21.02 -18.07 -49.36
C PHE A 21 -22.36 -18.46 -48.75
N LEU A 22 -22.56 -19.77 -48.86
CA LEU A 22 -23.45 -20.61 -48.08
C LEU A 22 -23.42 -20.21 -46.60
N ALA A 23 -24.61 -20.24 -46.00
CA ALA A 23 -24.79 -20.41 -44.59
C ALA A 23 -24.04 -21.65 -44.09
N ALA A 24 -23.19 -21.45 -43.09
CA ALA A 24 -22.83 -22.47 -42.12
C ALA A 24 -23.06 -21.83 -40.75
N ASP A 25 -24.18 -22.20 -40.13
CA ASP A 25 -24.51 -21.91 -38.75
C ASP A 25 -23.43 -22.47 -37.83
N LEU A 26 -22.61 -21.58 -37.30
CA LEU A 26 -21.86 -21.81 -36.07
C LEU A 26 -22.41 -20.82 -35.04
N PRO A 27 -22.90 -21.28 -33.87
CA PRO A 27 -23.26 -20.36 -32.81
C PRO A 27 -21.99 -19.57 -32.44
N PRO A 28 -22.07 -18.24 -32.23
CA PRO A 28 -20.96 -17.54 -31.63
C PRO A 28 -20.72 -18.21 -30.28
N ALA A 29 -19.52 -18.76 -30.09
CA ALA A 29 -19.05 -19.08 -28.76
C ALA A 29 -19.17 -17.77 -27.97
N LEU A 30 -20.18 -17.70 -27.12
CA LEU A 30 -20.21 -16.79 -25.99
C LEU A 30 -19.00 -17.18 -25.16
N ALA A 31 -17.85 -16.59 -25.49
CA ALA A 31 -16.81 -16.38 -24.53
C ALA A 31 -17.50 -15.58 -23.42
N SER A 32 -18.00 -16.29 -22.42
CA SER A 32 -18.24 -15.73 -21.11
C SER A 32 -16.87 -15.21 -20.70
N ALA A 33 -16.61 -13.94 -21.00
CA ALA A 33 -15.63 -13.17 -20.29
C ALA A 33 -16.09 -13.28 -18.84
N ALA A 34 -15.51 -14.22 -18.10
CA ALA A 34 -15.62 -14.24 -16.67
C ALA A 34 -15.26 -12.81 -16.27
N ALA A 35 -16.27 -12.06 -15.83
CA ALA A 35 -16.06 -10.71 -15.35
C ALA A 35 -15.01 -10.87 -14.26
N LEU A 36 -13.79 -10.38 -14.53
CA LEU A 36 -12.76 -10.35 -13.51
C LEU A 36 -13.41 -9.64 -12.32
N PRO A 37 -13.38 -10.25 -11.12
CA PRO A 37 -14.07 -9.67 -9.98
C PRO A 37 -13.59 -8.22 -9.82
N PRO A 38 -14.50 -7.26 -9.58
CA PRO A 38 -14.11 -5.87 -9.39
C PRO A 38 -13.02 -5.82 -8.31
N SER A 39 -12.02 -4.95 -8.53
CA SER A 39 -10.86 -4.75 -7.65
C SER A 39 -11.16 -5.07 -6.19
N THR A 40 -10.48 -6.08 -5.63
CA THR A 40 -10.64 -6.43 -4.22
C THR A 40 -10.13 -5.28 -3.37
N GLY A 41 -10.97 -4.73 -2.51
CA GLY A 41 -10.49 -3.82 -1.47
C GLY A 41 -9.46 -4.52 -0.60
N ILE A 42 -8.51 -3.77 -0.02
CA ILE A 42 -7.63 -4.27 1.06
C ILE A 42 -8.45 -4.97 2.16
N LEU A 43 -9.65 -4.46 2.36
CA LEU A 43 -10.60 -4.80 3.39
C LEU A 43 -11.88 -5.33 2.75
N ASP A 44 -12.44 -6.39 3.32
CA ASP A 44 -13.75 -6.95 2.96
C ASP A 44 -14.90 -5.97 3.16
N GLY A 45 -14.72 -5.02 4.08
CA GLY A 45 -15.71 -4.05 4.50
C GLY A 45 -15.08 -3.01 5.41
N SER A 46 -15.82 -1.96 5.69
CA SER A 46 -15.37 -0.94 6.63
C SER A 46 -15.24 -1.50 8.05
N PHE A 47 -14.27 -0.99 8.79
CA PHE A 47 -14.16 -1.25 10.21
C PHE A 47 -13.69 -0.01 10.96
N THR A 48 -14.06 0.04 12.24
CA THR A 48 -13.64 1.10 13.15
C THR A 48 -12.90 0.52 14.33
N ILE A 49 -11.63 0.91 14.50
CA ILE A 49 -10.89 0.68 15.74
C ILE A 49 -11.21 1.83 16.69
N THR A 50 -11.71 1.51 17.88
CA THR A 50 -11.98 2.45 18.97
C THR A 50 -10.97 2.23 20.08
N VAL A 51 -10.27 3.28 20.47
CA VAL A 51 -9.26 3.30 21.53
C VAL A 51 -9.76 4.24 22.64
N GLU A 52 -10.04 3.67 23.81
CA GLU A 52 -10.36 4.44 25.01
C GLU A 52 -9.09 5.01 25.62
N LEU A 53 -8.90 6.34 25.59
CA LEU A 53 -7.65 6.99 26.00
C LEU A 53 -7.58 7.14 27.52
N THR A 54 -7.54 6.00 28.20
CA THR A 54 -7.31 5.85 29.63
C THR A 54 -6.47 4.60 29.85
N PRO A 55 -5.46 4.59 30.73
CA PRO A 55 -4.76 3.35 31.08
C PRO A 55 -5.74 2.25 31.53
N GLY A 56 -5.64 1.06 30.94
CA GLY A 56 -6.58 -0.06 31.09
C GLY A 56 -7.80 -0.02 30.15
N GLY A 57 -8.02 1.11 29.46
CA GLY A 57 -9.10 1.33 28.50
C GLY A 57 -9.05 0.35 27.33
N ALA A 58 -10.21 -0.05 26.83
CA ALA A 58 -10.30 -1.06 25.80
C ALA A 58 -9.92 -0.52 24.42
N ILE A 59 -9.25 -1.37 23.64
CA ILE A 59 -9.06 -1.22 22.20
C ILE A 59 -9.98 -2.23 21.54
N THR A 60 -10.93 -1.75 20.75
CA THR A 60 -11.95 -2.61 20.14
C THR A 60 -12.07 -2.36 18.65
N VAL A 61 -12.36 -3.39 17.87
CA VAL A 61 -12.72 -3.26 16.47
C VAL A 61 -14.20 -3.55 16.30
N ARG A 62 -14.89 -2.72 15.51
CA ARG A 62 -16.25 -2.97 15.05
C ARG A 62 -16.27 -3.07 13.53
N ARG A 63 -16.76 -4.18 12.99
CA ARG A 63 -16.95 -4.40 11.54
C ARG A 63 -18.37 -3.99 11.12
N GLU A 64 -18.64 -3.99 9.82
CA GLU A 64 -19.97 -3.68 9.24
C GLU A 64 -21.10 -4.59 9.74
N ASP A 65 -20.79 -5.85 10.07
CA ASP A 65 -21.75 -6.79 10.65
C ASP A 65 -22.16 -6.44 12.09
N GLY A 66 -21.58 -5.38 12.66
CA GLY A 66 -21.82 -4.91 14.02
C GLY A 66 -21.05 -5.68 15.08
N GLN A 67 -20.31 -6.75 14.71
CA GLN A 67 -19.52 -7.52 15.64
C GLN A 67 -18.43 -6.65 16.25
N LYS A 68 -18.36 -6.64 17.58
CA LYS A 68 -17.36 -5.92 18.37
C LYS A 68 -16.40 -6.91 18.99
N THR A 69 -15.11 -6.78 18.66
CA THR A 69 -14.04 -7.63 19.20
C THR A 69 -13.05 -6.76 19.98
N VAL A 70 -12.63 -7.22 21.16
CA VAL A 70 -11.57 -6.57 21.92
C VAL A 70 -10.22 -7.01 21.35
N LEU A 71 -9.41 -6.05 20.91
CA LEU A 71 -8.07 -6.28 20.38
C LEU A 71 -7.00 -6.24 21.48
N GLY A 72 -7.22 -5.44 22.52
CA GLY A 72 -6.26 -5.22 23.60
C GLY A 72 -6.66 -4.05 24.49
N ARG A 73 -5.68 -3.48 25.19
CA ARG A 73 -5.85 -2.37 26.12
C ARG A 73 -4.75 -1.32 25.99
N VAL A 74 -5.11 -0.10 26.36
CA VAL A 74 -4.17 1.00 26.51
C VAL A 74 -3.35 0.81 27.79
N LYS A 75 -2.03 0.97 27.69
CA LYS A 75 -1.07 0.83 28.78
C LYS A 75 -0.62 2.19 29.29
N ASP A 76 -0.32 3.10 28.38
CA ASP A 76 0.10 4.46 28.69
C ASP A 76 -0.38 5.46 27.64
N LEU A 77 -0.47 6.73 28.02
CA LEU A 77 -0.94 7.82 27.18
C LEU A 77 0.20 8.76 26.77
N PRO A 78 0.08 9.42 25.61
CA PRO A 78 1.06 10.42 25.20
C PRO A 78 1.00 11.62 26.14
N ILE A 79 2.16 12.07 26.60
CA ILE A 79 2.32 13.31 27.37
C ILE A 79 2.57 14.53 26.47
N ASN A 80 2.92 14.29 25.20
CA ASN A 80 3.14 15.33 24.19
C ASN A 80 2.81 14.80 22.77
N SER A 81 3.01 15.65 21.77
CA SER A 81 2.99 15.25 20.35
C SER A 81 4.37 15.50 19.74
N ARG A 82 4.73 14.74 18.70
CA ARG A 82 6.00 14.88 18.01
C ARG A 82 5.91 15.97 16.94
N TRP A 83 6.63 17.07 17.13
CA TRP A 83 6.83 18.10 16.10
C TRP A 83 8.29 18.63 16.14
N PRO A 84 8.99 18.72 15.01
CA PRO A 84 8.61 18.19 13.70
C PRO A 84 8.67 16.65 13.70
N SER A 85 7.70 16.01 13.03
CA SER A 85 7.76 14.57 12.73
C SER A 85 8.59 14.30 11.45
N PHE A 86 8.59 13.06 10.97
CA PHE A 86 9.30 12.68 9.73
C PHE A 86 8.78 13.48 8.54
N THR A 87 9.65 13.88 7.59
CA THR A 87 9.30 14.83 6.52
C THR A 87 8.05 14.44 5.73
N ALA A 88 7.95 13.17 5.35
CA ALA A 88 6.82 12.67 4.56
C ALA A 88 5.46 12.76 5.28
N SER A 89 5.45 12.95 6.61
CA SER A 89 4.20 13.15 7.36
C SER A 89 3.42 14.37 6.89
N ALA A 90 4.09 15.39 6.37
CA ALA A 90 3.45 16.60 5.85
C ALA A 90 2.64 16.37 4.55
N TRP A 91 2.74 15.19 3.93
CA TRP A 91 2.00 14.82 2.72
C TRP A 91 0.79 13.93 3.02
N GLY A 92 0.54 13.63 4.28
CA GLY A 92 -0.66 12.93 4.73
C GLY A 92 -1.86 13.86 4.87
N ARG A 93 -3.02 13.26 5.12
CA ARG A 93 -4.25 13.96 5.51
C ARG A 93 -4.25 14.18 7.02
N GLU A 94 -4.50 15.41 7.47
CA GLU A 94 -4.70 15.70 8.90
C GLU A 94 -5.86 14.87 9.47
N GLN A 95 -5.75 14.49 10.74
CA GLN A 95 -6.64 13.54 11.40
C GLN A 95 -6.73 12.23 10.61
N GLY A 96 -5.57 11.72 10.19
CA GLY A 96 -5.46 10.52 9.39
C GLY A 96 -4.24 9.70 9.77
N VAL A 97 -4.29 8.40 9.50
CA VAL A 97 -3.14 7.52 9.60
C VAL A 97 -2.13 7.93 8.53
N VAL A 98 -0.97 8.42 8.96
CA VAL A 98 0.08 8.94 8.07
C VAL A 98 1.24 7.98 7.89
N ALA A 99 1.35 6.96 8.73
CA ALA A 99 2.23 5.83 8.47
C ALA A 99 1.70 4.60 9.19
N SER A 100 1.84 3.45 8.56
CA SER A 100 1.58 2.16 9.18
C SER A 100 2.83 1.29 9.04
N ALA A 101 3.26 0.73 10.15
CA ALA A 101 4.32 -0.25 10.25
C ALA A 101 3.80 -1.48 11.02
N VAL A 102 4.49 -2.61 10.93
CA VAL A 102 4.17 -3.81 11.72
C VAL A 102 4.08 -3.50 13.21
N ASN A 103 4.87 -2.53 13.66
CA ASN A 103 5.03 -2.20 15.07
C ASN A 103 4.57 -0.78 15.46
N ALA A 104 3.92 -0.04 14.56
CA ALA A 104 3.42 1.30 14.89
C ALA A 104 2.38 1.79 13.89
N ILE A 105 1.40 2.56 14.39
CA ILE A 105 0.55 3.43 13.59
C ILE A 105 0.90 4.87 13.96
N HIS A 106 1.19 5.71 12.98
CA HIS A 106 1.40 7.14 13.19
C HIS A 106 0.20 7.92 12.67
N ILE A 107 -0.27 8.89 13.45
CA ILE A 107 -1.45 9.69 13.18
C ILE A 107 -1.01 11.14 13.02
N LEU A 108 -1.39 11.76 11.90
CA LEU A 108 -1.11 13.17 11.64
C LEU A 108 -2.18 14.04 12.33
N LEU A 109 -1.75 14.89 13.24
CA LEU A 109 -2.61 15.84 13.95
C LEU A 109 -2.77 17.14 13.17
N SER A 110 -1.64 17.72 12.75
CA SER A 110 -1.58 18.99 12.03
C SER A 110 -0.34 19.06 11.13
N VAL A 111 -0.35 19.95 10.14
CA VAL A 111 0.85 20.37 9.40
C VAL A 111 1.16 21.84 9.71
N GLU A 112 2.31 22.06 10.36
CA GLU A 112 2.77 23.38 10.78
C GLU A 112 4.10 23.70 10.10
N LYS A 113 4.16 24.83 9.39
CA LYS A 113 5.37 25.29 8.67
C LYS A 113 5.95 24.21 7.72
N GLY A 114 5.07 23.46 7.06
CA GLY A 114 5.45 22.38 6.15
C GLY A 114 6.01 21.13 6.85
N LYS A 115 5.81 20.98 8.16
CA LYS A 115 6.21 19.82 8.95
C LYS A 115 4.99 19.23 9.65
N GLY A 116 4.84 17.91 9.56
CA GLY A 116 3.77 17.22 10.26
C GLY A 116 4.02 17.16 11.77
N ARG A 117 2.93 17.20 12.54
CA ARG A 117 2.87 16.89 13.97
C ARG A 117 2.13 15.58 14.13
N THR A 118 2.73 14.62 14.84
CA THR A 118 2.16 13.28 14.96
C THR A 118 2.05 12.80 16.39
N ILE A 119 1.07 11.93 16.64
CA ILE A 119 1.10 10.97 17.75
C ILE A 119 1.16 9.56 17.17
N SER A 120 1.49 8.58 17.99
CA SER A 120 1.58 7.18 17.55
C SER A 120 0.77 6.25 18.44
N LEU A 121 0.35 5.12 17.89
CA LEU A 121 -0.11 3.94 18.61
C LEU A 121 0.99 2.90 18.49
N LEU A 122 1.51 2.39 19.61
CA LEU A 122 2.60 1.42 19.61
C LEU A 122 2.40 0.31 20.66
N PRO A 123 2.78 -0.94 20.35
CA PRO A 123 2.87 -2.00 21.34
C PRO A 123 3.96 -1.73 22.39
N GLU A 124 3.77 -2.18 23.63
CA GLU A 124 4.70 -2.02 24.76
C GLU A 124 6.07 -2.64 24.49
N GLU A 125 6.11 -3.79 23.81
CA GLU A 125 7.33 -4.59 23.59
C GLU A 125 8.08 -4.22 22.29
N THR A 126 7.96 -2.97 21.80
CA THR A 126 8.60 -2.58 20.54
C THR A 126 9.24 -1.20 20.57
N ILE A 127 10.04 -0.92 19.52
CA ILE A 127 10.72 0.35 19.32
C ILE A 127 10.29 0.93 17.96
N ALA A 128 9.70 2.12 17.98
CA ALA A 128 9.37 2.89 16.80
C ALA A 128 10.05 4.27 16.86
N PRO A 129 11.28 4.44 16.32
CA PRO A 129 12.04 5.69 16.45
C PRO A 129 11.28 6.93 15.94
N ALA A 130 10.41 6.75 14.94
CA ALA A 130 9.58 7.82 14.38
C ALA A 130 8.49 8.33 15.33
N ALA A 131 8.12 7.58 16.38
CA ALA A 131 7.10 8.00 17.35
C ALA A 131 7.58 9.18 18.19
N GLY A 132 8.86 9.18 18.58
CA GLY A 132 9.44 10.17 19.48
C GLY A 132 9.09 9.95 20.96
N PRO A 133 9.95 10.40 21.90
CA PRO A 133 9.72 10.21 23.32
C PRO A 133 8.43 10.91 23.81
N GLY A 134 7.58 10.16 24.51
CA GLY A 134 6.35 10.67 25.13
C GLY A 134 5.17 10.95 24.18
N ALA A 135 5.32 10.70 22.87
CA ALA A 135 4.34 11.05 21.84
C ALA A 135 3.52 9.86 21.34
N ALA A 136 3.37 8.84 22.20
CA ALA A 136 2.69 7.61 21.84
C ALA A 136 1.67 7.15 22.88
N ILE A 137 0.58 6.59 22.38
CA ILE A 137 -0.33 5.72 23.11
C ILE A 137 0.30 4.33 23.09
N VAL A 138 0.67 3.82 24.26
CA VAL A 138 1.26 2.48 24.42
C VAL A 138 0.13 1.47 24.62
N THR A 139 0.24 0.30 24.00
CA THR A 139 -0.80 -0.73 23.99
C THR A 139 -0.20 -2.12 24.20
N ASP A 140 -1.00 -3.09 24.62
CA ASP A 140 -0.59 -4.50 24.72
C ASP A 140 -0.90 -5.34 23.46
N THR A 141 -1.26 -4.67 22.36
CA THR A 141 -1.70 -5.32 21.13
C THR A 141 -1.07 -4.70 19.90
N GLN A 142 -0.92 -5.48 18.85
CA GLN A 142 -0.49 -5.01 17.55
C GLN A 142 -1.71 -4.67 16.71
N SER A 143 -1.64 -3.56 15.97
CA SER A 143 -2.66 -3.26 14.97
C SER A 143 -2.03 -2.51 13.81
N ALA A 144 -2.46 -2.86 12.60
CA ALA A 144 -2.12 -2.15 11.38
C ALA A 144 -3.40 -1.62 10.73
N THR A 145 -3.34 -0.39 10.25
CA THR A 145 -4.43 0.27 9.52
C THR A 145 -3.90 0.93 8.26
N PRO A 146 -4.62 0.88 7.13
CA PRO A 146 -4.16 1.50 5.89
C PRO A 146 -3.79 2.98 6.06
N VAL A 147 -2.73 3.43 5.39
CA VAL A 147 -2.38 4.86 5.33
C VAL A 147 -3.55 5.63 4.71
N GLY A 148 -3.89 6.79 5.25
CA GLY A 148 -5.04 7.58 4.83
C GLY A 148 -6.35 7.23 5.54
N SER A 149 -6.40 6.19 6.36
CA SER A 149 -7.56 5.90 7.23
C SER A 149 -7.88 7.11 8.10
N ARG A 150 -9.16 7.46 8.21
CA ARG A 150 -9.60 8.67 8.93
C ARG A 150 -9.54 8.43 10.43
N VAL A 151 -9.08 9.42 11.17
CA VAL A 151 -9.06 9.42 12.64
C VAL A 151 -10.00 10.50 13.16
N VAL A 152 -10.77 10.19 14.19
CA VAL A 152 -11.65 11.13 14.90
C VAL A 152 -11.37 11.01 16.39
N PHE A 153 -11.29 12.15 17.07
CA PHE A 153 -11.21 12.23 18.51
C PHE A 153 -12.53 12.74 19.07
N GLU A 154 -13.01 12.13 20.14
CA GLU A 154 -14.23 12.50 20.86
C GLU A 154 -13.89 12.76 22.33
N ARG A 155 -14.58 13.73 22.95
CA ARG A 155 -14.48 13.96 24.39
C ARG A 155 -15.37 12.95 25.11
N SER A 156 -15.05 12.63 26.37
CA SER A 156 -15.92 11.76 27.18
C SER A 156 -17.33 12.32 27.39
N ASP A 157 -17.49 13.64 27.32
CA ASP A 157 -18.72 14.40 27.58
C ASP A 157 -19.17 15.26 26.38
N GLY A 158 -18.46 15.18 25.25
CA GLY A 158 -18.61 16.12 24.14
C GLY A 158 -18.33 15.49 22.79
N GLY A 159 -18.93 16.08 21.75
CA GLY A 159 -18.83 15.60 20.38
C GLY A 159 -17.41 15.57 19.80
N PRO A 160 -17.27 15.20 18.51
CA PRO A 160 -15.98 15.08 17.86
C PRO A 160 -15.22 16.40 17.81
N TYR A 161 -13.89 16.35 17.90
CA TYR A 161 -13.00 17.50 17.81
C TYR A 161 -11.76 17.21 16.96
N LEU A 162 -11.09 18.27 16.48
CA LEU A 162 -9.81 18.18 15.76
C LEU A 162 -8.66 18.28 16.75
N ALA A 163 -7.92 17.18 16.95
CA ALA A 163 -6.78 17.16 17.86
C ALA A 163 -5.59 17.89 17.22
N LYS A 164 -5.15 18.99 17.84
CA LYS A 164 -3.96 19.74 17.43
C LYS A 164 -2.70 19.34 18.20
N ASP A 165 -2.86 18.69 19.34
CA ASP A 165 -1.81 18.21 20.23
C ASP A 165 -2.21 16.84 20.82
N ALA A 166 -1.43 16.32 21.77
CA ALA A 166 -1.73 15.07 22.46
C ALA A 166 -3.18 15.06 23.00
N PRO A 167 -3.96 13.99 22.74
CA PRO A 167 -5.32 13.89 23.26
C PRO A 167 -5.31 13.72 24.79
N ARG A 168 -6.42 14.07 25.43
CA ARG A 168 -6.53 14.06 26.89
C ARG A 168 -6.93 12.69 27.40
N LYS A 169 -6.56 12.40 28.65
CA LYS A 169 -7.11 11.25 29.38
C LYS A 169 -8.65 11.35 29.40
N GLY A 170 -9.31 10.24 29.08
CA GLY A 170 -10.77 10.12 28.99
C GLY A 170 -11.34 10.33 27.58
N ASP A 171 -10.56 10.88 26.65
CA ASP A 171 -10.99 10.98 25.25
C ASP A 171 -11.14 9.59 24.60
N VAL A 172 -11.85 9.54 23.48
CA VAL A 172 -11.95 8.34 22.63
C VAL A 172 -11.37 8.65 21.26
N MET A 173 -10.46 7.80 20.79
CA MET A 173 -9.91 7.88 19.44
C MET A 173 -10.52 6.77 18.57
N LYS A 174 -11.03 7.14 17.39
CA LYS A 174 -11.61 6.22 16.41
C LYS A 174 -10.81 6.27 15.12
N ILE A 175 -10.29 5.13 14.67
CA ILE A 175 -9.65 4.96 13.36
C ILE A 175 -10.64 4.22 12.47
N MET A 176 -11.13 4.87 11.41
CA MET A 176 -12.08 4.33 10.46
C MET A 176 -11.34 3.99 9.17
N ALA A 177 -11.39 2.71 8.79
CA ALA A 177 -10.79 2.22 7.57
C ALA A 177 -11.89 1.71 6.65
N ASP A 178 -11.98 2.32 5.47
CA ASP A 178 -12.94 1.97 4.43
C ASP A 178 -12.26 1.13 3.34
N PRO A 179 -13.00 0.24 2.65
CA PRO A 179 -12.49 -0.45 1.47
C PRO A 179 -12.06 0.56 0.40
N LEU A 180 -10.85 0.39 -0.13
CA LEU A 180 -10.32 1.21 -1.22
C LEU A 180 -10.07 0.32 -2.44
N PRO A 181 -10.49 0.74 -3.66
CA PRO A 181 -10.13 0.04 -4.89
C PRO A 181 -8.60 -0.03 -5.02
N CYS A 182 -8.06 -1.25 -5.00
CA CYS A 182 -6.63 -1.50 -5.07
C CYS A 182 -6.30 -2.42 -6.24
N PRO A 183 -5.09 -2.31 -6.83
CA PRO A 183 -4.64 -3.30 -7.80
C PRO A 183 -4.40 -4.63 -7.09
N TYR A 184 -4.45 -5.74 -7.82
CA TYR A 184 -4.00 -7.04 -7.30
C TYR A 184 -2.50 -7.00 -6.97
N PHE A 185 -1.72 -6.38 -7.86
CA PHE A 185 -0.29 -6.18 -7.67
C PHE A 185 0.22 -4.97 -8.47
N VAL A 186 1.37 -4.46 -8.04
CA VAL A 186 2.18 -3.50 -8.80
C VAL A 186 3.48 -4.16 -9.22
N GLU A 187 3.85 -4.01 -10.48
CA GLU A 187 5.13 -4.43 -11.03
C GLU A 187 6.03 -3.23 -11.27
N LEU A 188 7.31 -3.39 -10.94
CA LEU A 188 8.35 -2.39 -11.15
C LEU A 188 9.47 -3.02 -11.98
N GLU A 189 9.71 -2.50 -13.18
CA GLU A 189 10.88 -2.85 -13.98
C GLU A 189 12.11 -2.18 -13.35
N ASN A 190 13.02 -2.95 -12.75
CA ASN A 190 14.16 -2.44 -11.99
C ASN A 190 15.31 -1.98 -12.91
N ARG A 191 15.06 -0.89 -13.66
CA ARG A 191 16.04 -0.25 -14.55
C ARG A 191 15.65 1.23 -14.74
N PRO A 192 16.58 2.12 -15.11
CA PRO A 192 16.23 3.48 -15.48
C PRO A 192 15.18 3.52 -16.59
N GLY A 193 14.12 4.32 -16.40
CA GLY A 193 12.98 4.41 -17.32
C GLY A 193 12.06 3.18 -17.31
N GLY A 194 12.29 2.21 -16.42
CA GLY A 194 11.45 1.03 -16.27
C GLY A 194 10.02 1.40 -15.87
N ARG A 195 9.02 0.65 -16.35
CA ARG A 195 7.62 0.93 -16.03
C ARG A 195 7.28 0.54 -14.58
N VAL A 196 6.43 1.37 -13.95
CA VAL A 196 5.72 1.02 -12.72
C VAL A 196 4.25 0.83 -13.10
N THR A 197 3.77 -0.41 -12.99
CA THR A 197 2.50 -0.84 -13.59
C THR A 197 1.61 -1.50 -12.56
N ALA A 198 0.39 -0.99 -12.39
CA ALA A 198 -0.64 -1.55 -11.52
C ALA A 198 -1.63 -2.40 -12.32
N TRP A 199 -1.95 -3.57 -11.79
CA TRP A 199 -2.86 -4.53 -12.42
C TRP A 199 -4.16 -4.61 -11.63
N TYR A 200 -5.25 -4.12 -12.21
CA TYR A 200 -6.59 -4.16 -11.65
C TYR A 200 -7.47 -5.17 -12.40
N GLY A 201 -8.62 -5.52 -11.84
CA GLY A 201 -9.62 -6.36 -12.52
C GLY A 201 -10.17 -5.72 -13.80
N ASP A 202 -10.20 -4.38 -13.87
CA ASP A 202 -10.67 -3.63 -15.04
C ASP A 202 -9.55 -3.30 -16.05
N GLY A 203 -8.29 -3.68 -15.75
CA GLY A 203 -7.17 -3.53 -16.67
C GLY A 203 -5.89 -2.98 -16.03
N VAL A 204 -4.97 -2.58 -16.90
CA VAL A 204 -3.61 -2.22 -16.52
C VAL A 204 -3.44 -0.70 -16.54
N ARG A 205 -2.81 -0.15 -15.49
CA ARG A 205 -2.55 1.28 -15.37
C ARG A 205 -1.07 1.53 -15.12
N VAL A 206 -0.46 2.39 -15.91
CA VAL A 206 0.92 2.82 -15.67
C VAL A 206 0.91 3.94 -14.64
N LEU A 207 1.53 3.69 -13.48
CA LEU A 207 1.61 4.63 -12.37
C LEU A 207 2.78 5.61 -12.54
N GLY A 208 3.85 5.17 -13.20
CA GLY A 208 5.05 5.98 -13.34
C GLY A 208 6.24 5.25 -13.96
N ARG A 209 7.43 5.75 -13.63
CA ARG A 209 8.71 5.25 -14.14
C ARG A 209 9.74 5.16 -13.03
N VAL A 210 10.59 4.14 -13.09
CA VAL A 210 11.78 4.04 -12.25
C VAL A 210 12.80 5.08 -12.72
N ILE A 211 13.12 6.01 -11.84
CA ILE A 211 14.16 7.04 -12.06
C ILE A 211 15.52 6.48 -11.68
N ARG A 212 15.59 5.80 -10.52
CA ARG A 212 16.79 5.13 -10.02
C ARG A 212 16.45 3.70 -9.63
N PRO A 213 17.12 2.70 -10.21
CA PRO A 213 16.91 1.30 -9.86
C PRO A 213 17.51 0.96 -8.49
N LEU A 214 17.00 -0.11 -7.91
CA LEU A 214 17.54 -0.79 -6.75
C LEU A 214 18.75 -1.65 -7.15
N GLY A 215 19.80 -1.65 -6.33
CA GLY A 215 20.99 -2.49 -6.53
C GLY A 215 21.47 -3.22 -5.28
N GLY A 216 21.01 -2.84 -4.08
CA GLY A 216 21.51 -3.40 -2.83
C GLY A 216 20.54 -3.33 -1.66
N THR A 217 20.97 -3.84 -0.51
CA THR A 217 20.23 -3.83 0.76
C THR A 217 20.89 -2.90 1.76
N GLY A 218 20.12 -2.41 2.72
CA GLY A 218 20.52 -1.45 3.74
C GLY A 218 20.12 -1.86 5.15
N ARG A 219 20.57 -1.06 6.13
CA ARG A 219 20.20 -1.22 7.55
C ARG A 219 19.03 -0.30 7.86
N PHE A 220 17.81 -0.82 7.73
CA PHE A 220 16.59 -0.13 8.12
C PHE A 220 16.05 -0.82 9.37
N ASP A 221 16.27 -0.24 10.55
CA ASP A 221 16.10 -0.95 11.84
C ASP A 221 14.73 -1.63 12.01
N GLY A 222 13.66 -1.00 11.51
CA GLY A 222 12.31 -1.57 11.56
C GLY A 222 12.13 -2.88 10.79
N THR A 223 13.07 -3.26 9.92
CA THR A 223 13.03 -4.54 9.18
C THR A 223 13.21 -5.76 10.08
N ILE A 224 13.70 -5.57 11.32
CA ILE A 224 13.81 -6.64 12.31
C ILE A 224 12.45 -7.30 12.65
N PHE A 225 11.35 -6.58 12.50
CA PHE A 225 10.01 -7.01 12.90
C PHE A 225 9.24 -7.77 11.81
N GLN A 226 9.86 -8.06 10.66
CA GLN A 226 9.14 -8.66 9.54
C GLN A 226 10.07 -9.51 8.64
N ASP A 227 9.50 -10.55 8.04
CA ASP A 227 10.23 -11.56 7.29
C ASP A 227 10.58 -11.15 5.85
N THR A 228 11.45 -11.92 5.20
CA THR A 228 11.95 -11.66 3.85
C THR A 228 10.81 -11.55 2.82
N GLY A 229 10.89 -10.54 1.95
CA GLY A 229 9.91 -10.35 0.87
C GLY A 229 8.56 -9.83 1.36
N ARG A 230 8.56 -9.06 2.45
CA ARG A 230 7.36 -8.46 3.05
C ARG A 230 7.54 -6.96 3.22
N ILE A 231 6.42 -6.25 3.23
CA ILE A 231 6.39 -4.83 3.55
C ILE A 231 6.36 -4.68 5.07
N ARG A 232 7.35 -4.00 5.64
CA ARG A 232 7.36 -3.70 7.08
C ARG A 232 6.66 -2.39 7.39
N ALA A 233 6.66 -1.44 6.45
CA ALA A 233 5.96 -0.17 6.61
C ALA A 233 5.62 0.51 5.29
N ASN A 234 4.58 1.32 5.36
CA ASN A 234 4.15 2.24 4.31
C ASN A 234 3.84 3.62 4.91
N HIS A 235 4.24 4.67 4.19
CA HIS A 235 3.85 6.05 4.47
C HIS A 235 3.95 6.90 3.19
N PRO A 236 3.52 8.18 3.19
CA PRO A 236 3.51 9.06 2.02
C PRO A 236 4.81 9.24 1.22
N GLY A 237 5.92 8.74 1.73
CA GLY A 237 7.22 8.85 1.09
C GLY A 237 7.96 7.52 0.93
N VAL A 238 7.50 6.42 1.52
CA VAL A 238 8.29 5.19 1.57
C VAL A 238 7.38 3.97 1.57
N ILE A 239 7.76 2.98 0.76
CA ILE A 239 7.44 1.57 0.98
C ILE A 239 8.74 0.90 1.44
N ASP A 240 8.75 0.32 2.64
CA ASP A 240 9.94 -0.32 3.21
C ASP A 240 9.78 -1.85 3.18
N VAL A 241 10.70 -2.52 2.48
CA VAL A 241 10.63 -3.94 2.16
C VAL A 241 11.77 -4.69 2.83
N CYS A 242 11.44 -5.74 3.58
CA CYS A 242 12.41 -6.62 4.22
C CYS A 242 13.08 -7.54 3.20
N THR A 243 14.40 -7.66 3.31
CA THR A 243 15.20 -8.68 2.62
C THR A 243 15.79 -9.69 3.58
N SER A 244 15.81 -9.43 4.89
CA SER A 244 16.32 -10.37 5.89
C SER A 244 15.20 -11.22 6.50
N PRO A 245 15.53 -12.38 7.08
CA PRO A 245 14.64 -13.06 8.00
C PRO A 245 14.28 -12.16 9.18
N GLU A 246 13.08 -12.36 9.75
CA GLU A 246 12.67 -11.70 10.99
C GLU A 246 13.69 -11.93 12.11
N GLY A 247 13.89 -10.93 12.96
CA GLY A 247 14.94 -10.91 13.98
C GLY A 247 16.30 -10.42 13.45
N LEU A 248 16.44 -10.23 12.14
CA LEU A 248 17.61 -9.62 11.52
C LEU A 248 17.24 -8.35 10.77
N VAL A 249 18.18 -7.41 10.69
CA VAL A 249 18.02 -6.13 9.97
C VAL A 249 18.51 -6.29 8.53
N GLY A 250 17.70 -5.88 7.57
CA GLY A 250 18.01 -5.93 6.14
C GLY A 250 16.80 -5.58 5.28
N GLY A 251 16.93 -4.57 4.43
CA GLY A 251 15.85 -4.21 3.52
C GLY A 251 16.23 -3.17 2.48
N PHE A 252 15.24 -2.69 1.75
CA PHE A 252 15.35 -1.57 0.82
C PHE A 252 14.06 -0.75 0.82
N GLN A 253 14.14 0.47 0.31
CA GLN A 253 13.00 1.37 0.26
C GLN A 253 12.66 1.76 -1.19
N ILE A 254 11.38 1.87 -1.48
CA ILE A 254 10.85 2.49 -2.70
C ILE A 254 10.29 3.84 -2.30
N ILE A 255 10.78 4.91 -2.94
CA ILE A 255 10.41 6.29 -2.60
C ILE A 255 9.92 7.06 -3.84
N PRO A 256 8.97 7.99 -3.67
CA PRO A 256 8.57 8.87 -4.75
C PRO A 256 9.69 9.88 -5.00
N LEU A 257 9.80 10.35 -6.23
CA LEU A 257 10.82 11.30 -6.68
C LEU A 257 10.86 12.56 -5.82
N GLU A 258 9.70 13.02 -5.35
CA GLU A 258 9.58 14.20 -4.50
C GLU A 258 10.24 13.99 -3.13
N HIS A 259 10.19 12.77 -2.58
CA HIS A 259 10.89 12.47 -1.33
C HIS A 259 12.40 12.41 -1.53
N ALA A 260 12.87 11.94 -2.68
CA ALA A 260 14.30 11.89 -2.98
C ALA A 260 14.97 13.29 -2.99
N PHE A 261 14.19 14.38 -3.14
CA PHE A 261 14.68 15.75 -3.01
C PHE A 261 14.64 16.32 -1.60
N SER A 262 14.11 15.58 -0.62
CA SER A 262 14.12 15.99 0.78
C SER A 262 15.55 15.97 1.33
N ARG A 263 15.90 16.89 2.23
CA ARG A 263 17.28 17.09 2.72
C ARG A 263 17.88 15.81 3.30
N GLU A 264 17.09 15.06 4.06
CA GLU A 264 17.48 13.78 4.68
C GLU A 264 17.64 12.65 3.66
N MET A 265 17.07 12.78 2.47
CA MET A 265 17.06 11.76 1.42
C MET A 265 18.10 11.99 0.32
N LEU A 266 18.92 13.04 0.41
CA LEU A 266 19.96 13.31 -0.59
C LEU A 266 20.95 12.13 -0.77
N GLY A 267 21.13 11.30 0.27
CA GLY A 267 21.92 10.07 0.19
C GLY A 267 21.33 9.02 -0.77
N ALA A 268 20.02 8.97 -0.97
CA ALA A 268 19.34 7.98 -1.82
C ALA A 268 19.79 8.05 -3.29
N TRP A 269 20.23 9.22 -3.76
CA TRP A 269 20.79 9.40 -5.10
C TRP A 269 22.16 8.74 -5.30
N LYS A 270 22.91 8.52 -4.22
CA LYS A 270 24.26 7.96 -4.24
C LYS A 270 24.30 6.49 -3.81
N MET A 271 23.25 6.05 -3.12
CA MET A 271 23.15 4.72 -2.54
C MET A 271 22.32 3.78 -3.42
N THR A 272 22.45 2.48 -3.22
CA THR A 272 21.78 1.45 -4.04
C THR A 272 20.60 0.79 -3.33
N GLN A 273 20.31 1.21 -2.10
CA GLN A 273 19.26 0.69 -1.22
C GLN A 273 17.90 1.37 -1.41
N TRP A 274 17.82 2.35 -2.31
CA TRP A 274 16.60 3.09 -2.62
C TRP A 274 16.29 2.96 -4.10
N MET A 275 15.08 2.50 -4.39
CA MET A 275 14.45 2.70 -5.70
C MET A 275 13.72 4.04 -5.69
N ILE A 276 14.00 4.89 -6.66
CA ILE A 276 13.30 6.17 -6.84
C ILE A 276 12.33 6.02 -8.00
N ILE A 277 11.05 6.31 -7.78
CA ILE A 277 10.02 6.30 -8.81
C ILE A 277 9.41 7.68 -9.00
N GLY A 278 9.21 8.09 -10.25
CA GLY A 278 8.57 9.35 -10.61
C GLY A 278 7.25 9.12 -11.34
N PRO A 279 6.35 10.10 -11.36
CA PRO A 279 5.11 10.01 -12.11
C PRO A 279 5.38 9.93 -13.63
N GLU A 280 4.38 9.54 -14.41
CA GLU A 280 4.48 9.71 -15.86
C GLU A 280 4.60 11.20 -16.23
N MET A 281 5.25 11.48 -17.36
CA MET A 281 5.38 12.84 -17.87
C MET A 281 4.01 13.52 -17.96
N GLY A 282 3.89 14.70 -17.35
CA GLY A 282 2.65 15.48 -17.33
C GLY A 282 1.63 15.09 -16.26
N LYS A 283 1.93 14.12 -15.38
CA LYS A 283 1.10 13.77 -14.22
C LYS A 283 1.60 14.43 -12.93
N VAL A 284 0.70 14.46 -11.94
CA VAL A 284 0.94 14.96 -10.57
C VAL A 284 2.00 14.12 -9.84
N ASP A 285 2.54 14.64 -8.73
CA ASP A 285 3.50 13.93 -7.89
C ASP A 285 2.96 12.61 -7.30
N LEU A 286 3.87 11.72 -6.92
CA LEU A 286 3.50 10.42 -6.33
C LEU A 286 3.37 10.48 -4.80
N LYS A 287 3.98 11.48 -4.15
CA LYS A 287 4.01 11.58 -2.68
C LYS A 287 2.59 11.62 -2.08
N GLY A 288 2.33 10.74 -1.10
CA GLY A 288 1.02 10.66 -0.44
C GLY A 288 -0.14 10.20 -1.33
N THR A 289 0.12 9.73 -2.55
CA THR A 289 -0.92 9.26 -3.47
C THR A 289 -1.03 7.75 -3.50
N GLY A 290 -2.27 7.27 -3.67
CA GLY A 290 -2.53 5.86 -3.92
C GLY A 290 -2.12 5.43 -5.33
N PRO A 291 -1.88 4.14 -5.56
CA PRO A 291 -1.98 3.06 -4.57
C PRO A 291 -0.67 2.79 -3.81
N LEU A 292 0.42 3.51 -4.08
CA LEU A 292 1.77 3.18 -3.56
C LEU A 292 2.11 3.89 -2.25
N PHE A 293 1.78 5.18 -2.12
CA PHE A 293 2.19 6.02 -0.99
C PHE A 293 0.99 6.47 -0.14
N SER A 294 -0.17 5.88 -0.36
CA SER A 294 -1.35 6.04 0.49
C SER A 294 -2.35 4.91 0.21
N GLY A 295 -3.15 4.54 1.21
CA GLY A 295 -4.16 3.51 1.11
C GLY A 295 -3.58 2.10 1.04
N GLY A 296 -3.59 1.54 -0.17
CA GLY A 296 -3.53 0.13 -0.53
C GLY A 296 -2.55 -0.81 0.16
N LEU A 297 -1.43 -0.32 0.68
CA LEU A 297 -0.39 -1.16 1.28
C LEU A 297 -0.51 -1.14 2.80
N LEU A 298 -0.76 -2.31 3.37
CA LEU A 298 -0.77 -2.55 4.81
C LEU A 298 0.47 -3.37 5.18
N PRO A 299 1.29 -2.98 6.17
CA PRO A 299 2.31 -3.90 6.67
C PRO A 299 1.60 -5.16 7.16
N GLY A 300 2.06 -6.30 6.65
CA GLY A 300 1.41 -7.58 6.93
C GLY A 300 1.46 -7.95 8.40
N PRO A 301 0.56 -8.83 8.87
CA PRO A 301 0.64 -9.34 10.23
C PRO A 301 2.04 -9.91 10.52
N ALA A 302 2.51 -9.71 11.74
CA ALA A 302 3.79 -10.25 12.20
C ALA A 302 3.78 -11.79 12.18
N ARG A 303 4.92 -12.41 12.44
CA ARG A 303 4.98 -13.87 12.56
C ARG A 303 4.22 -14.31 13.81
N GLY A 304 3.38 -15.33 13.65
CA GLY A 304 2.52 -15.84 14.72
C GLY A 304 1.25 -15.02 14.97
N GLU A 305 1.10 -13.85 14.37
CA GLU A 305 -0.15 -13.10 14.44
C GLU A 305 -1.25 -13.83 13.65
N VAL A 306 -2.32 -14.17 14.36
CA VAL A 306 -3.54 -14.77 13.83
C VAL A 306 -4.64 -13.73 14.00
N LEU A 307 -5.20 -13.28 12.86
CA LEU A 307 -6.37 -12.43 12.83
C LEU A 307 -7.64 -13.27 12.97
N TRP A 308 -8.80 -12.66 12.80
CA TRP A 308 -10.09 -13.31 13.03
C TRP A 308 -10.40 -14.49 12.07
N ASP A 309 -9.72 -14.61 10.94
CA ASP A 309 -9.80 -15.77 10.04
C ASP A 309 -8.47 -16.02 9.27
N LEU A 310 -8.41 -17.15 8.56
CA LEU A 310 -7.24 -17.57 7.77
C LEU A 310 -6.87 -16.56 6.69
N TRP A 311 -7.86 -16.04 5.95
CA TRP A 311 -7.65 -15.15 4.82
C TRP A 311 -7.20 -13.77 5.26
N SER A 312 -7.68 -13.32 6.40
CA SER A 312 -7.24 -12.10 7.06
C SER A 312 -5.82 -12.24 7.58
N SER A 313 -5.46 -13.41 8.10
CA SER A 313 -4.09 -13.69 8.55
C SER A 313 -3.10 -13.86 7.39
N TYR A 314 -3.49 -14.53 6.31
CA TYR A 314 -2.61 -14.83 5.17
C TYR A 314 -2.63 -13.71 4.12
N GLY A 315 -3.82 -13.34 3.67
CA GLY A 315 -4.04 -12.38 2.59
C GLY A 315 -3.64 -10.95 2.96
N ARG A 316 -3.65 -10.57 4.25
CA ARG A 316 -3.13 -9.26 4.67
C ARG A 316 -1.61 -9.18 4.70
N LYS A 317 -0.85 -10.22 4.35
CA LYS A 317 0.63 -10.18 4.27
C LYS A 317 1.09 -9.82 2.86
N PRO A 318 1.39 -8.54 2.54
CA PRO A 318 1.84 -8.18 1.19
C PRO A 318 3.09 -8.97 0.86
N LEU A 319 3.07 -9.60 -0.30
CA LEU A 319 4.19 -10.40 -0.80
C LEU A 319 4.94 -9.58 -1.83
N VAL A 320 6.25 -9.48 -1.64
CA VAL A 320 7.16 -8.92 -2.64
C VAL A 320 7.90 -10.09 -3.29
N LEU A 321 7.68 -10.27 -4.58
CA LEU A 321 8.41 -11.21 -5.42
C LEU A 321 9.41 -10.47 -6.31
N ALA A 322 10.42 -11.21 -6.79
CA ALA A 322 11.42 -10.67 -7.70
C ALA A 322 11.73 -11.63 -8.86
N ARG A 323 12.16 -11.05 -9.98
CA ARG A 323 12.79 -11.80 -11.09
C ARG A 323 14.29 -11.52 -11.08
N SER A 324 15.09 -12.56 -10.87
CA SER A 324 16.55 -12.47 -11.03
C SER A 324 16.95 -12.77 -12.48
N LYS A 325 17.73 -11.88 -13.10
CA LYS A 325 18.28 -12.01 -14.46
C LYS A 325 17.22 -12.35 -15.52
N GLY A 326 16.00 -11.80 -15.38
CA GLY A 326 14.88 -12.09 -16.29
C GLY A 326 14.28 -13.50 -16.14
N GLY A 327 14.69 -14.28 -15.13
CA GLY A 327 14.13 -15.60 -14.82
C GLY A 327 12.67 -15.56 -14.33
N PRO A 328 12.11 -16.67 -13.85
CA PRO A 328 10.74 -16.71 -13.34
C PRO A 328 10.56 -15.83 -12.08
N TRP A 329 9.31 -15.54 -11.72
CA TRP A 329 8.99 -14.93 -10.44
C TRP A 329 9.37 -15.87 -9.30
N GLY A 330 10.19 -15.38 -8.37
CA GLY A 330 10.61 -16.11 -7.19
C GLY A 330 10.53 -15.25 -5.93
N LYS A 331 10.76 -15.88 -4.79
CA LYS A 331 10.89 -15.19 -3.50
C LYS A 331 12.04 -14.18 -3.56
N MET A 332 11.92 -13.11 -2.77
CA MET A 332 13.05 -12.21 -2.53
C MET A 332 14.25 -12.98 -1.94
N PRO A 333 15.48 -12.71 -2.37
CA PRO A 333 16.67 -13.30 -1.74
C PRO A 333 16.79 -12.84 -0.28
N ALA A 334 17.11 -13.79 0.60
CA ALA A 334 17.34 -13.52 2.01
C ALA A 334 18.74 -12.88 2.21
N LEU A 335 18.77 -11.61 2.56
CA LEU A 335 19.96 -10.77 2.68
C LEU A 335 19.83 -9.85 3.89
N SER A 336 20.81 -9.93 4.79
CA SER A 336 20.89 -9.11 6.00
C SER A 336 21.98 -8.04 5.89
N GLY A 337 21.79 -6.95 6.61
CA GLY A 337 22.71 -5.83 6.67
C GLY A 337 22.76 -5.02 5.37
N ARG A 338 23.80 -4.18 5.28
CA ARG A 338 24.09 -3.40 4.09
C ARG A 338 24.92 -4.21 3.11
N GLN A 339 24.42 -4.39 1.89
CA GLN A 339 25.13 -5.05 0.80
C GLN A 339 24.83 -4.30 -0.50
N ASP A 340 25.79 -3.50 -0.99
CA ASP A 340 25.54 -2.48 -2.01
C ASP A 340 25.22 -3.05 -3.41
N HIS A 341 25.60 -4.28 -3.69
CA HIS A 341 25.48 -4.91 -5.03
C HIS A 341 24.64 -6.20 -5.04
N ALA A 342 24.06 -6.57 -3.89
CA ALA A 342 23.42 -7.89 -3.73
C ALA A 342 22.12 -8.05 -4.54
N LEU A 343 21.53 -6.96 -5.04
CA LEU A 343 20.28 -6.95 -5.80
C LEU A 343 20.45 -6.50 -7.26
N GLU A 344 21.67 -6.30 -7.77
CA GLU A 344 21.91 -5.89 -9.16
C GLU A 344 21.35 -6.88 -10.20
N GLY A 345 21.28 -8.16 -9.83
CA GLY A 345 20.65 -9.18 -10.66
C GLY A 345 19.12 -9.10 -10.71
N ILE A 346 18.47 -8.33 -9.84
CA ILE A 346 17.00 -8.21 -9.84
C ILE A 346 16.56 -7.30 -10.96
N THR A 347 15.77 -7.86 -11.87
CA THR A 347 15.24 -7.16 -13.06
C THR A 347 13.84 -6.61 -12.86
N HIS A 348 13.04 -7.22 -11.98
CA HIS A 348 11.67 -6.83 -11.70
C HIS A 348 11.32 -7.10 -10.25
N LEU A 349 10.47 -6.24 -9.69
CA LEU A 349 9.77 -6.45 -8.42
C LEU A 349 8.27 -6.57 -8.70
N ARG A 350 7.56 -7.37 -7.92
CA ARG A 350 6.11 -7.44 -7.89
C ARG A 350 5.62 -7.38 -6.46
N ILE A 351 4.81 -6.38 -6.15
CA ILE A 351 4.22 -6.15 -4.83
C ILE A 351 2.75 -6.54 -4.91
N TYR A 352 2.38 -7.62 -4.24
CA TYR A 352 0.98 -8.03 -4.09
C TYR A 352 0.31 -7.19 -3.02
N TYR A 353 -0.87 -6.68 -3.35
CA TYR A 353 -1.67 -5.94 -2.39
C TYR A 353 -2.36 -6.91 -1.44
N PRO A 354 -2.55 -6.51 -0.17
CA PRO A 354 -3.29 -7.29 0.78
C PRO A 354 -4.73 -7.51 0.32
N PHE A 355 -5.27 -8.68 0.65
CA PHE A 355 -6.68 -9.02 0.50
C PHE A 355 -7.16 -9.69 1.79
N THR A 356 -8.43 -9.55 2.09
CA THR A 356 -9.07 -10.23 3.24
C THR A 356 -10.13 -11.23 2.78
N MET A 357 -10.64 -11.06 1.55
CA MET A 357 -11.64 -11.94 0.96
C MET A 357 -11.05 -13.30 0.65
N GLU A 358 -11.79 -14.34 1.03
CA GLU A 358 -11.58 -15.69 0.51
C GLU A 358 -11.72 -15.69 -1.02
N PRO A 359 -10.66 -16.07 -1.76
CA PRO A 359 -10.79 -16.29 -3.19
C PRO A 359 -11.81 -17.40 -3.45
N LEU A 360 -12.77 -17.17 -4.35
CA LEU A 360 -13.87 -18.09 -4.70
C LEU A 360 -14.96 -18.25 -3.63
N ARG A 361 -15.10 -17.30 -2.69
CA ARG A 361 -16.31 -17.20 -1.87
C ARG A 361 -17.49 -16.77 -2.76
N ASP A 362 -18.02 -17.72 -3.51
CA ASP A 362 -19.27 -17.55 -4.23
C ASP A 362 -20.36 -17.19 -3.21
N GLY A 363 -21.08 -16.12 -3.50
CA GLY A 363 -22.16 -15.64 -2.64
C GLY A 363 -23.17 -16.77 -2.41
N ALA A 364 -23.40 -17.08 -1.13
CA ALA A 364 -24.41 -18.01 -0.60
C ALA A 364 -24.04 -19.51 -0.56
N ASP A 365 -23.26 -19.93 0.46
CA ASP A 365 -23.47 -21.23 1.10
C ASP A 365 -23.14 -21.18 2.61
N PRO A 366 -24.08 -21.46 3.53
CA PRO A 366 -23.83 -21.54 4.98
C PRO A 366 -22.95 -22.73 5.42
N SER A 367 -22.59 -23.64 4.51
CA SER A 367 -21.89 -24.89 4.82
C SER A 367 -20.42 -24.73 5.23
N HIS A 368 -19.81 -23.55 5.07
CA HIS A 368 -18.40 -23.28 5.39
C HIS A 368 -18.14 -22.72 6.80
N ARG A 369 -19.05 -22.95 7.75
CA ARG A 369 -18.69 -22.79 9.18
C ARG A 369 -17.90 -24.02 9.61
N LEU A 370 -16.59 -23.86 9.79
CA LEU A 370 -15.81 -24.85 10.54
C LEU A 370 -16.41 -24.98 11.96
N PRO A 371 -16.40 -26.20 12.53
CA PRO A 371 -17.08 -26.52 13.80
C PRO A 371 -16.66 -25.66 14.99
#